data_AF-A0A9R1UY09-F1
#
_entry.id   AF-A0A9R1UY09-F1
#
_cell.length_a   1.000
_cell.length_b   1.000
_cell.length_c   1.000
_cell.angle_alpha   90.00
_cell.angle_beta   90.00
_cell.angle_gamma   90.00
#
_symmetry.space_group_name_H-M   'P 1'
#
loop_
_entity.id
_entity.type
_entity.pdbx_description
1 polymer ?
#
loop_
_entity_poly.entity_id
_entity_poly.type
_entity_poly.pdbx_seq_one_letter_code
_entity_poly.pdbx_strand_id
1 'polypeptide(L)'
;MLMPETVVLIANMFGVIDHFFTSVGSITFFPLWRGPRAFQNHHVLTFALAYINHYVIIQLEGEYLMPSISALCIRHKDSSATE
;
A
#
# COMPACT_ATOMS: atom_id res chain seq x y z
N MET A 1 -9.76 13.56 -4.10
CA MET A 1 -9.32 12.15 -4.19
C MET A 1 -8.96 11.71 -2.78
N LEU A 2 -9.63 10.69 -2.23
CA LEU A 2 -9.30 10.14 -0.92
C LEU A 2 -8.09 9.20 -1.13
N MET A 3 -7.02 9.36 -0.35
CA MET A 3 -5.74 8.67 -0.58
C MET A 3 -5.79 7.13 -0.70
N PRO A 4 -6.73 6.35 -0.11
CA PRO A 4 -6.69 4.89 -0.20
C PRO A 4 -6.69 4.33 -1.63
N GLU A 5 -7.43 4.97 -2.55
CA GLU A 5 -7.47 4.56 -3.96
C GLU A 5 -6.18 4.93 -4.69
N THR A 6 -5.63 6.11 -4.38
CA THR A 6 -4.36 6.59 -4.94
C THR A 6 -3.20 5.70 -4.57
N VAL A 7 -3.13 5.25 -3.31
CA VAL A 7 -2.08 4.35 -2.83
C VAL A 7 -2.16 3.02 -3.57
N VAL A 8 -3.35 2.46 -3.81
CA VAL A 8 -3.49 1.25 -4.64
C VAL A 8 -2.97 1.45 -6.07
N LEU A 9 -3.22 2.61 -6.68
CA LEU A 9 -2.72 2.92 -8.01
C LEU A 9 -1.18 3.03 -8.04
N ILE A 10 -0.57 3.64 -7.02
CA ILE A 10 0.88 3.74 -6.86
C ILE A 10 1.49 2.33 -6.73
N ALA A 11 0.97 1.52 -5.79
CA ALA A 11 1.38 0.13 -5.60
C ALA A 11 1.36 -0.66 -6.92
N ASN A 12 0.27 -0.57 -7.69
CA ASN A 12 0.13 -1.26 -8.97
C ASN A 12 1.09 -0.74 -10.05
N MET A 13 1.23 0.59 -10.17
CA MET A 13 2.02 1.21 -11.23
C MET A 13 3.52 0.93 -11.07
N PHE A 14 4.01 0.93 -9.83
CA PHE A 14 5.43 0.73 -9.53
C PHE A 14 5.77 -0.67 -9.03
N GLY A 15 4.77 -1.48 -8.70
CA GLY A 15 4.99 -2.82 -8.17
C GLY A 15 5.56 -2.84 -6.76
N VAL A 16 5.14 -1.88 -5.94
CA VAL A 16 5.61 -1.70 -4.55
C VAL A 16 4.52 -2.08 -3.57
N ILE A 17 4.93 -2.47 -2.36
CA ILE A 17 4.02 -2.59 -1.21
C ILE A 17 3.95 -1.21 -0.57
N ASP A 18 2.75 -0.66 -0.45
CA ASP A 18 2.58 0.63 0.19
C ASP A 18 2.11 0.48 1.64
N HIS A 19 2.77 1.17 2.55
CA HIS A 19 2.26 1.41 3.89
C HIS A 19 1.71 2.83 3.97
N PHE A 20 0.51 2.97 4.54
CA PHE A 20 -0.12 4.26 4.73
C PHE A 20 -0.43 4.47 6.21
N PHE A 21 0.14 5.52 6.79
CA PHE A 21 -0.03 5.91 8.18
C PHE A 21 -0.88 7.16 8.30
N THR A 22 -1.76 7.17 9.29
CA THR A 22 -2.56 8.33 9.69
C THR A 22 -2.54 8.43 11.21
N SER A 23 -3.04 9.54 11.75
CA SER A 23 -3.21 9.68 13.20
C SER A 23 -4.19 8.67 13.81
N VAL A 24 -5.02 7.99 13.00
CA VAL A 24 -6.04 7.05 13.47
C VAL A 24 -5.68 5.58 13.21
N GLY A 25 -4.59 5.30 12.47
CA GLY A 25 -4.18 3.94 12.18
C GLY A 25 -3.27 3.83 10.96
N SER A 26 -2.90 2.58 10.65
CA SER A 26 -2.00 2.24 9.55
C SER A 26 -2.53 1.06 8.74
N ILE A 27 -2.32 1.11 7.42
CA ILE A 27 -2.83 0.13 6.46
C ILE A 27 -1.76 -0.21 5.43
N THR A 28 -1.69 -1.48 5.04
CA THR A 28 -0.84 -2.01 3.98
C THR A 28 -1.65 -2.26 2.70
N PHE A 29 -1.12 -1.81 1.57
CA PHE A 29 -1.66 -2.06 0.24
C PHE A 29 -0.65 -2.86 -0.59
N PHE A 30 -1.10 -3.98 -1.14
CA PHE A 30 -0.34 -4.77 -2.09
C PHE A 30 -0.71 -4.40 -3.52
N PRO A 31 0.22 -4.52 -4.48
CA PRO A 31 -0.13 -4.46 -5.88
C PRO A 31 -1.10 -5.61 -6.17
N LEU A 32 -2.25 -5.26 -6.73
CA LEU A 32 -3.31 -6.19 -7.12
C LEU A 32 -3.00 -6.86 -8.46
N TRP A 33 -2.28 -6.19 -9.35
CA TRP A 33 -2.00 -6.66 -10.70
C TRP A 33 -0.50 -6.75 -10.94
N ARG A 34 -0.01 -7.83 -11.54
CA ARG A 34 1.36 -7.86 -12.09
C ARG A 34 1.43 -6.91 -13.27
N GLY A 35 2.10 -5.77 -13.09
CA GLY A 35 2.46 -4.91 -14.20
C GLY A 35 3.35 -5.63 -15.22
N PRO A 36 3.58 -5.06 -16.42
CA PRO A 36 4.40 -5.68 -17.48
C PRO A 36 5.87 -5.86 -17.11
N ARG A 37 6.32 -5.31 -15.97
CA ARG A 37 7.67 -5.51 -15.43
C ARG A 37 7.59 -6.58 -14.34
N ALA A 38 8.47 -7.56 -14.41
CA ALA A 38 8.71 -8.47 -13.30
C ALA A 38 9.05 -7.63 -12.06
N PHE A 39 8.22 -7.74 -11.01
CA PHE A 39 8.43 -6.99 -9.77
C PHE A 39 9.83 -7.28 -9.23
N GLN A 40 10.61 -6.22 -8.99
CA GLN A 40 11.84 -6.36 -8.23
C GLN A 40 11.49 -6.63 -6.76
N ASN A 41 12.37 -7.33 -6.05
CA ASN A 41 12.12 -7.81 -4.69
C ASN A 41 11.60 -6.69 -3.77
N HIS A 42 10.39 -6.89 -3.23
CA HIS A 42 9.73 -6.23 -2.10
C HIS A 42 10.22 -4.82 -1.74
N HIS A 43 10.04 -3.85 -2.65
CA HIS A 43 10.19 -2.45 -2.29
C HIS A 43 8.96 -1.98 -1.54
N VAL A 44 9.16 -1.52 -0.30
CA VAL A 44 8.13 -0.90 0.52
C VAL A 44 8.23 0.61 0.39
N LEU A 45 7.12 1.27 0.07
CA LEU A 45 7.02 2.72 0.08
C LEU A 45 6.04 3.12 1.20
N THR A 46 6.45 4.03 2.07
CA THR A 46 5.63 4.42 3.22
C THR A 46 5.20 5.87 3.07
N PHE A 47 3.89 6.08 3.15
CA PHE A 47 3.26 7.38 3.19
C PHE A 47 2.69 7.64 4.57
N ALA A 48 2.78 8.89 5.03
CA ALA A 48 2.06 9.35 6.20
C ALA A 48 1.22 10.58 5.88
N LEU A 49 0.01 10.63 6.43
CA LEU A 49 -0.81 11.83 6.46
C LEU A 49 -0.35 12.72 7.62
N ALA A 50 0.32 13.81 7.27
CA ALA A 50 0.59 14.93 8.15
C ALA A 50 -0.60 15.90 8.14
N TYR A 51 -1.12 16.22 9.32
CA TYR A 51 -2.30 17.08 9.49
C TYR A 51 -3.52 16.54 8.73
N ILE A 52 -4.30 17.42 8.08
CA ILE A 52 -5.58 17.06 7.45
C ILE A 52 -5.39 16.63 5.98
N ASN A 53 -4.41 17.21 5.25
CA ASN A 53 -4.30 17.05 3.79
C ASN A 53 -2.86 16.97 3.24
N HIS A 54 -1.84 16.88 4.09
CA HIS A 54 -0.45 16.80 3.61
C HIS A 54 0.06 15.38 3.69
N TYR A 55 0.61 14.87 2.58
CA TYR A 55 1.17 13.53 2.52
C TYR A 55 2.69 13.63 2.40
N VAL A 56 3.38 12.86 3.22
CA VAL A 56 4.84 12.79 3.23
C VAL A 56 5.28 11.35 2.99
N ILE A 57 6.36 11.18 2.25
CA ILE A 57 7.07 9.90 2.18
C ILE A 57 7.95 9.82 3.41
N ILE A 58 7.87 8.71 4.14
CA ILE A 58 8.71 8.46 5.31
C ILE A 58 9.49 7.17 5.10
N GLN A 59 10.64 7.09 5.76
CA GLN A 59 11.42 5.87 5.87
C GLN A 59 11.20 5.30 7.28
N LEU A 60 10.78 4.05 7.35
CA LEU A 60 10.69 3.33 8.61
C LEU A 60 12.07 2.73 8.90
N GLU A 61 12.54 2.89 10.13
CA GLU A 61 13.83 2.39 10.58
C GLU A 61 13.65 1.33 11.67
N GLY A 62 14.57 0.37 11.71
CA GLY A 62 14.53 -0.74 12.65
C GLY A 62 13.42 -1.75 12.35
N GLU A 63 13.13 -2.59 13.34
CA GLU A 63 12.06 -3.58 13.26
C GLU A 63 10.71 -2.92 13.57
N TYR A 64 9.73 -3.13 12.69
CA TYR A 64 8.37 -2.66 12.90
C TYR A 64 7.36 -3.73 12.49
N LEU A 65 6.20 -3.70 13.13
CA LEU A 65 5.11 -4.58 12.77
C LEU A 65 4.47 -4.11 11.46
N MET A 66 4.25 -5.05 10.54
CA MET A 66 3.54 -4.77 9.30
C MET A 66 2.11 -4.26 9.62
N PRO A 67 1.69 -3.10 9.09
CA PRO A 67 0.33 -2.61 9.25
C PRO A 67 -0.74 -3.57 8.70
N SER A 68 -1.98 -3.43 9.17
CA SER A 68 -3.09 -4.28 8.73
C SER A 68 -3.32 -4.20 7.22
N ILE A 69 -3.62 -5.33 6.61
CA ILE A 69 -3.84 -5.40 5.16
C ILE A 69 -5.18 -4.76 4.79
N SER A 70 -5.18 -3.94 3.74
CA SER A 70 -6.39 -3.32 3.21
C SER A 70 -7.43 -4.37 2.80
N ALA A 71 -8.69 -4.12 3.18
CA ALA A 71 -9.81 -4.96 2.77
C ALA A 71 -9.98 -5.04 1.24
N LEU A 72 -9.48 -4.04 0.49
CA LEU A 72 -9.45 -4.09 -0.98
C LEU A 72 -8.56 -5.22 -1.50
N CYS A 73 -7.37 -5.38 -0.90
CA CYS A 73 -6.45 -6.46 -1.25
C CYS A 73 -7.04 -7.83 -0.91
N ILE A 74 -7.69 -7.94 0.25
CA ILE A 74 -8.34 -9.20 0.68
C ILE A 74 -9.44 -9.59 -0.30
N ARG A 75 -10.36 -8.67 -0.63
CA ARG A 75 -11.47 -8.93 -1.56
C ARG A 75 -10.99 -9.31 -2.97
N HIS A 76 -9.94 -8.65 -3.46
CA HIS A 76 -9.39 -8.97 -4.77
C HIS A 76 -8.80 -10.37 -4.81
N LYS A 77 -8.01 -10.74 -3.79
CA LYS A 77 -7.44 -12.08 -3.64
C LYS A 77 -8.53 -13.15 -3.67
N ASP A 78 -9.60 -12.96 -2.90
CA ASP A 78 -10.70 -13.93 -2.83
C ASP A 78 -11.41 -14.06 -4.20
N SER A 79 -11.57 -12.96 -4.94
CA SER A 79 -12.16 -12.99 -6.30
C SER A 79 -11.28 -13.77 -7.29
N SER A 80 -9.96 -13.57 -7.23
CA SER A 80 -8.99 -14.26 -8.09
C SER A 80 -8.81 -15.76 -7.78
N ALA A 81 -9.29 -16.23 -6.63
CA ALA A 81 -9.26 -17.65 -6.25
C ALA A 81 -10.46 -18.46 -6.78
N THR A 82 -11.44 -17.77 -7.37
CA THR A 82 -12.68 -18.37 -7.92
C THR A 82 -12.64 -18.52 -9.44
N GLU A 83 -11.58 -18.05 -10.10
CA GLU A 83 -11.29 -18.23 -11.52
C GLU A 83 -10.34 -19.42 -11.75
#